data_AF-A0A1F6G1F5-F1
#
_entry.id   AF-A0A1F6G1F5-F1
#
_cell.length_a   1.000
_cell.length_b   1.000
_cell.length_c   1.000
_cell.angle_alpha   90.00
_cell.angle_beta   90.00
_cell.angle_gamma   90.00
#
_symmetry.space_group_name_H-M   'P 1'
#
loop_
_entity.id
_entity.type
_entity.pdbx_description
1 polymer ?
#
loop_
_entity_poly.entity_id
_entity_poly.type
_entity_poly.pdbx_seq_one_letter_code
_entity_poly.pdbx_strand_id
1 'polypeptide(L)'
;MVSDFQKHEVFIKQALTSAKSDALWRELSDYHHKQIQNFQHERLIHLLVTLTYAIANLMSFAITLAFPNIGTVILNIILLVMLVFYARHYFVLENGVQRLYRLDREIIKKLFRHIK
;
A
#
# COMPACT_ATOMS: atom_id res chain seq x y z
N MET A 1 4.78 5.48 8.30
CA MET A 1 4.20 4.87 7.08
C MET A 1 3.07 5.72 6.48
N VAL A 2 1.87 5.83 7.10
CA VAL A 2 0.80 6.74 6.59
C VAL A 2 1.24 8.22 6.58
N SER A 3 2.06 8.62 7.57
CA SER A 3 2.71 9.93 7.61
C SER A 3 3.60 10.23 6.41
N ASP A 4 4.21 9.19 5.84
CA ASP A 4 5.24 9.33 4.81
C ASP A 4 4.57 9.54 3.44
N PHE A 5 3.39 8.94 3.24
CA PHE A 5 2.49 9.29 2.13
C PHE A 5 2.10 10.77 2.14
N GLN A 6 1.68 11.30 3.29
CA GLN A 6 1.24 12.69 3.40
C GLN A 6 2.39 13.67 3.17
N LYS A 7 3.58 13.38 3.72
CA LYS A 7 4.78 14.19 3.50
C LYS A 7 5.19 14.20 2.02
N HIS A 8 5.18 13.04 1.36
CA HIS A 8 5.50 12.94 -0.06
C HIS A 8 4.45 13.63 -0.93
N GLU A 9 3.16 13.49 -0.63
CA GLU A 9 2.09 14.18 -1.35
C GLU A 9 2.20 15.70 -1.23
N VAL A 10 2.50 16.22 -0.03
CA VAL A 10 2.73 17.66 0.19
C VAL A 10 3.97 18.14 -0.56
N PHE A 11 5.07 17.38 -0.52
CA PHE A 11 6.30 17.69 -1.24
C PHE A 11 6.07 17.78 -2.76
N ILE A 12 5.40 16.79 -3.34
CA ILE A 12 5.09 16.76 -4.78
C ILE A 12 4.18 17.92 -5.16
N LYS A 13 3.15 18.25 -4.35
CA LYS A 13 2.27 19.41 -4.60
C LYS A 13 3.03 20.73 -4.56
N GLN A 14 3.97 20.90 -3.63
CA GLN A 14 4.82 22.10 -3.55
C GLN A 14 5.83 22.19 -4.70
N ALA A 15 6.40 21.06 -5.13
CA ALA A 15 7.26 21.00 -6.30
C ALA A 15 6.47 21.32 -7.59
N LEU A 16 5.22 20.86 -7.68
CA LEU A 16 4.30 21.13 -8.79
C LEU A 16 3.97 22.62 -8.99
N THR A 17 4.09 23.43 -7.94
CA THR A 17 3.87 24.90 -7.97
C THR A 17 5.15 25.70 -8.21
N SER A 18 6.32 25.09 -8.08
CA SER A 18 7.61 25.81 -7.96
C SER A 18 8.60 25.54 -9.11
N ALA A 19 8.34 24.57 -9.99
CA ALA A 19 9.35 24.07 -10.92
C ALA A 19 9.56 24.94 -12.19
N LYS A 20 10.84 25.22 -12.49
CA LYS A 20 11.34 26.17 -13.50
C LYS A 20 12.15 25.53 -14.66
N SER A 21 12.24 24.20 -14.80
CA SER A 21 13.02 23.54 -15.87
C SER A 21 12.60 22.09 -16.13
N ASP A 22 12.60 21.66 -17.40
CA ASP A 22 12.24 20.30 -17.86
C ASP A 22 13.16 19.19 -17.31
N ALA A 23 14.44 19.49 -17.07
CA ALA A 23 15.37 18.53 -16.48
C ALA A 23 14.99 18.16 -15.03
N LEU A 24 14.50 19.15 -14.29
CA LEU A 24 14.08 19.00 -12.88
C LEU A 24 12.77 18.21 -12.77
N TRP A 25 11.91 18.29 -13.79
CA TRP A 25 10.68 17.49 -13.86
C TRP A 25 10.95 16.00 -14.09
N ARG A 26 11.97 15.65 -14.89
CA ARG A 26 12.35 14.25 -15.10
C ARG A 26 12.89 13.62 -13.82
N GLU A 27 13.77 14.33 -13.12
CA GLU A 27 14.31 13.86 -11.83
C GLU A 27 13.21 13.70 -10.77
N LEU A 28 12.26 14.64 -10.70
CA LEU A 28 11.10 14.55 -9.80
C LEU A 28 10.21 13.36 -10.13
N SER A 29 9.97 13.09 -11.43
CA SER A 29 9.20 11.95 -11.90
C SER A 29 9.87 10.62 -11.50
N ASP A 30 11.17 10.49 -11.73
CA ASP A 30 11.93 9.28 -11.38
C ASP A 30 11.92 9.04 -9.86
N TYR A 31 12.08 10.09 -9.05
CA TYR A 31 11.96 10.01 -7.60
C TYR A 31 10.55 9.58 -7.16
N HIS A 32 9.50 10.16 -7.75
CA HIS A 32 8.12 9.80 -7.45
C HIS A 32 7.81 8.35 -7.79
N HIS A 33 8.32 7.85 -8.92
CA HIS A 33 8.12 6.47 -9.36
C HIS A 33 8.82 5.46 -8.44
N LYS A 34 10.05 5.75 -8.00
CA LYS A 34 10.75 4.94 -6.99
C LYS A 34 9.95 4.87 -5.68
N GLN A 35 9.38 5.99 -5.25
CA GLN A 35 8.57 6.02 -4.04
C GLN A 35 7.28 5.20 -4.19
N ILE A 36 6.62 5.26 -5.35
CA ILE A 36 5.47 4.40 -5.65
C ILE A 36 5.88 2.92 -5.58
N GLN A 37 7.02 2.55 -6.17
CA GLN A 37 7.51 1.17 -6.17
C GLN A 37 7.78 0.65 -4.75
N ASN A 38 8.36 1.46 -3.87
CA ASN A 38 8.57 1.10 -2.47
C ASN A 38 7.24 0.78 -1.76
N PHE A 39 6.23 1.63 -1.94
CA PHE A 39 4.90 1.40 -1.35
C PHE A 39 4.17 0.19 -1.97
N GLN A 40 4.38 -0.09 -3.26
CA GLN A 40 3.89 -1.33 -3.88
C GLN A 40 4.54 -2.57 -3.26
N HIS A 41 5.85 -2.51 -2.97
CA HIS A 41 6.58 -3.61 -2.35
C HIS A 41 6.04 -3.91 -0.94
N GLU A 42 5.83 -2.88 -0.13
CA GLU A 42 5.23 -3.03 1.21
C GLU A 42 3.82 -3.65 1.12
N ARG A 43 3.01 -3.20 0.16
CA ARG A 43 1.67 -3.77 -0.07
C ARG A 43 1.74 -5.26 -0.44
N LEU A 44 2.69 -5.66 -1.28
CA LEU A 44 2.89 -7.06 -1.67
C LEU A 44 3.23 -7.92 -0.44
N ILE A 45 4.13 -7.44 0.43
CA ILE A 45 4.48 -8.14 1.67
C ILE A 45 3.25 -8.28 2.57
N HIS A 46 2.44 -7.23 2.72
CA HIS A 46 1.21 -7.30 3.50
C HIS A 46 0.19 -8.27 2.91
N LEU A 47 0.05 -8.32 1.59
CA LEU A 47 -0.80 -9.31 0.93
C LEU A 47 -0.33 -10.73 1.24
N LEU A 48 0.97 -10.98 1.13
CA LEU A 48 1.56 -12.29 1.37
C LEU A 48 1.33 -12.74 2.82
N VAL A 49 1.61 -11.86 3.79
CA VAL A 49 1.38 -12.15 5.21
C VAL A 49 -0.10 -12.39 5.49
N THR A 50 -1.00 -11.58 4.92
CA THR A 50 -2.46 -11.76 5.07
C THR A 50 -2.91 -13.10 4.50
N LEU A 51 -2.38 -13.49 3.33
CA LEU A 51 -2.67 -14.76 2.69
C LEU A 51 -2.21 -15.94 3.55
N THR A 52 -1.00 -15.88 4.13
CA THR A 52 -0.49 -16.90 5.04
C THR A 52 -1.40 -17.06 6.27
N TYR A 53 -1.83 -15.95 6.89
CA TYR A 53 -2.77 -15.98 8.01
C TYR A 53 -4.14 -16.53 7.61
N ALA A 54 -4.65 -16.19 6.43
CA ALA A 54 -5.91 -16.71 5.92
C ALA A 54 -5.86 -18.23 5.75
N ILE A 55 -4.79 -18.76 5.14
CA ILE A 55 -4.59 -20.20 4.96
C ILE A 55 -4.44 -20.90 6.32
N ALA A 56 -3.64 -20.35 7.23
CA ALA A 56 -3.49 -20.90 8.58
C ALA A 56 -4.81 -20.93 9.34
N ASN A 57 -5.65 -19.89 9.21
CA ASN A 57 -6.97 -19.85 9.81
C ASN A 57 -7.91 -20.92 9.22
N LEU A 58 -7.89 -21.12 7.90
CA LEU A 58 -8.66 -22.19 7.25
C LEU A 58 -8.23 -23.59 7.72
N MET A 59 -6.93 -23.83 7.86
CA MET A 59 -6.41 -25.09 8.40
C MET A 59 -6.81 -25.28 9.87
N SER A 60 -6.67 -24.24 10.70
CA SER A 60 -7.10 -24.25 12.10
C SER A 60 -8.60 -24.51 12.23
N PHE A 61 -9.40 -23.96 11.33
CA PHE A 61 -10.85 -24.17 11.29
C PHE A 61 -11.18 -25.62 10.94
N ALA A 62 -10.52 -26.19 9.92
CA ALA A 62 -10.68 -27.60 9.56
C ALA A 62 -10.31 -28.55 10.71
N ILE A 63 -9.22 -28.27 11.44
CA ILE A 63 -8.83 -29.03 12.63
C ILE A 63 -9.89 -28.93 13.73
N THR A 64 -10.47 -27.75 13.93
CA THR A 64 -11.53 -27.55 14.95
C THR A 64 -12.79 -28.33 14.62
N LEU A 65 -13.14 -28.46 13.34
CA LEU A 65 -14.26 -29.27 12.89
C LEU A 65 -14.02 -30.77 13.08
N ALA A 66 -12.80 -31.24 12.81
CA ALA A 66 -12.43 -32.65 12.95
C ALA A 66 -12.22 -33.05 14.42
N PHE A 67 -11.64 -32.16 15.23
CA PHE A 67 -11.26 -32.38 16.63
C PHE A 67 -11.68 -31.16 17.47
N PRO A 68 -12.96 -31.08 17.86
CA PRO A 68 -13.46 -29.92 18.59
C PRO A 68 -12.80 -29.82 19.97
N ASN A 69 -12.08 -28.72 20.19
CA ASN A 69 -11.41 -28.40 21.44
C ASN A 69 -11.51 -26.90 21.69
N ILE A 70 -11.72 -26.48 22.94
CA ILE A 70 -11.75 -25.06 23.30
C ILE A 70 -10.45 -24.32 22.91
N GLY A 71 -9.31 -25.01 22.97
CA GLY A 71 -8.02 -24.46 22.55
C GLY A 71 -7.96 -24.15 21.06
N THR A 72 -8.52 -25.01 20.20
CA THR A 72 -8.54 -24.79 18.74
C THR A 72 -9.55 -23.70 18.36
N VAL A 73 -10.66 -23.57 19.10
CA VAL A 73 -11.59 -22.43 18.96
C VAL A 73 -10.91 -21.10 19.30
N ILE A 74 -10.20 -21.02 20.42
CA ILE A 74 -9.45 -19.81 20.82
C ILE A 74 -8.40 -19.44 19.76
N LEU A 75 -7.67 -20.43 19.25
CA LEU A 75 -6.69 -20.22 18.17
C LEU A 75 -7.33 -19.62 16.92
N ASN A 76 -8.48 -20.13 16.48
CA ASN A 76 -9.23 -19.56 15.36
C ASN A 76 -9.64 -18.11 15.61
N ILE A 77 -10.10 -17.77 16.81
CA ILE A 77 -10.47 -16.39 17.14
C ILE A 77 -9.25 -15.47 17.04
N ILE A 78 -8.09 -15.89 17.58
CA ILE A 78 -6.84 -15.11 17.51
C ILE A 78 -6.41 -14.90 16.05
N LEU A 79 -6.40 -15.97 15.25
CA LEU A 79 -6.04 -15.90 13.83
C LEU A 79 -7.01 -15.02 13.03
N LEU A 80 -8.31 -15.09 13.33
CA LEU A 80 -9.33 -14.28 12.68
C LEU A 80 -9.21 -12.80 13.03
N VAL A 81 -8.95 -12.46 14.30
CA VAL A 81 -8.70 -11.08 14.73
C VAL A 81 -7.47 -10.53 14.01
N MET A 82 -6.37 -11.28 13.99
CA MET A 82 -5.16 -10.90 13.26
C MET A 82 -5.45 -10.69 11.77
N LEU A 83 -6.18 -11.60 11.13
CA LEU A 83 -6.55 -11.49 9.73
C LEU A 83 -7.30 -10.18 9.43
N VAL A 84 -8.25 -9.79 10.28
CA VAL A 84 -9.00 -8.53 10.12
C VAL A 84 -8.08 -7.32 10.26
N PHE A 85 -7.17 -7.32 11.24
CA PHE A 85 -6.20 -6.23 11.41
C PHE A 85 -5.29 -6.08 10.18
N TYR A 86 -4.76 -7.20 9.66
CA TYR A 86 -3.91 -7.19 8.47
C TYR A 86 -4.68 -6.79 7.21
N ALA A 87 -5.90 -7.28 7.02
CA ALA A 87 -6.76 -6.88 5.91
C ALA A 87 -7.06 -5.37 5.94
N ARG A 88 -7.39 -4.80 7.10
CA ARG A 88 -7.59 -3.36 7.25
C ARG A 88 -6.33 -2.59 6.88
N HIS A 89 -5.17 -3.02 7.37
CA HIS A 89 -3.91 -2.36 7.10
C HIS A 89 -3.60 -2.33 5.58
N TYR A 90 -3.84 -3.46 4.90
CA TYR A 90 -3.70 -3.57 3.45
C TYR A 90 -4.53 -2.52 2.69
N PHE A 91 -5.81 -2.34 3.06
CA PHE A 91 -6.68 -1.37 2.39
C PHE A 91 -6.23 0.08 2.59
N VAL A 92 -5.65 0.41 3.74
CA VAL A 92 -5.10 1.76 3.98
C VAL A 92 -3.92 2.03 3.04
N LEU A 93 -3.03 1.04 2.86
CA LEU A 93 -1.89 1.16 1.97
C LEU A 93 -2.32 1.28 0.50
N GLU A 94 -3.26 0.42 0.07
CA GLU A 94 -3.79 0.43 -1.29
C GLU A 94 -4.38 1.80 -1.66
N ASN A 95 -5.21 2.37 -0.77
CA ASN A 95 -5.79 3.70 -0.97
C ASN A 95 -4.73 4.80 -1.05
N GLY A 96 -3.63 4.68 -0.31
CA GLY A 96 -2.49 5.59 -0.37
C GLY A 96 -1.79 5.55 -1.73
N VAL A 97 -1.45 4.35 -2.22
CA VAL A 97 -0.81 4.15 -3.53
C VAL A 97 -1.71 4.67 -4.67
N GLN A 98 -3.03 4.45 -4.58
CA GLN A 98 -3.98 4.99 -5.57
C GLN A 98 -4.00 6.53 -5.64
N ARG A 99 -3.73 7.22 -4.53
CA ARG A 99 -3.56 8.69 -4.55
C ARG A 99 -2.26 9.08 -5.24
N LEU A 100 -1.17 8.36 -5.02
CA LEU A 100 0.10 8.61 -5.70
C LEU A 100 -0.02 8.44 -7.22
N TYR A 101 -0.71 7.41 -7.71
CA TYR A 101 -0.94 7.28 -9.16
C TYR A 101 -1.74 8.43 -9.78
N ARG A 102 -2.64 9.08 -9.01
CA ARG A 102 -3.33 10.27 -9.48
C ARG A 102 -2.36 11.44 -9.67
N LEU A 103 -1.44 11.63 -8.73
CA LEU A 103 -0.40 12.66 -8.79
C LEU A 103 0.57 12.39 -9.95
N ASP A 104 0.99 11.15 -10.16
CA ASP A 104 1.84 10.75 -11.28
C ASP A 104 1.23 11.16 -12.64
N ARG A 105 -0.08 10.89 -12.83
CA ARG A 105 -0.80 11.35 -14.04
C ARG A 105 -0.84 12.87 -14.18
N GLU A 106 -0.95 13.60 -13.09
CA GLU A 106 -0.93 15.07 -13.11
C GLU A 106 0.46 15.62 -13.50
N ILE A 107 1.54 15.01 -13.00
CA ILE A 107 2.92 15.33 -13.36
C ILE A 107 3.13 15.10 -14.87
N ILE A 108 2.77 13.91 -15.37
CA ILE A 108 2.92 13.56 -16.79
C ILE A 108 2.12 14.53 -17.68
N LYS A 109 0.88 14.87 -17.29
CA LYS A 109 0.04 15.81 -18.04
C LYS A 109 0.65 17.21 -18.13
N LYS A 110 1.31 17.70 -17.07
CA LYS A 110 2.02 18.99 -17.09
C LYS A 110 3.28 18.91 -17.97
N LEU A 111 4.03 17.82 -17.88
CA LEU A 111 5.22 17.59 -18.70
C LEU A 111 4.87 17.65 -20.21
N PHE A 112 3.80 16.97 -20.62
CA PHE A 112 3.35 16.99 -22.02
C PHE A 112 2.82 18.35 -22.49
N ARG A 113 2.28 19.19 -21.60
CA ARG A 113 1.83 20.56 -21.96
C ARG A 113 2.97 21.53 -22.19
N HIS A 114 4.13 21.33 -21.58
CA HIS A 114 5.30 22.20 -21.77
C HIS A 114 6.07 21.91 -23.06
N ILE A 115 5.83 20.75 -23.70
CA ILE A 115 6.52 20.32 -24.93
C ILE A 115 5.79 20.78 -26.20
N LYS A 116 4.56 21.29 -26.10
CA LYS A 116 3.76 21.81 -27.24
C LYS A 116 3.70 23.33 -27.20
#